data_AF-A0A843UC29-F1
#
_entry.id   AF-A0A843UC29-F1
#
_cell.length_a   1.000
_cell.length_b   1.000
_cell.length_c   1.000
_cell.angle_alpha   90.00
_cell.angle_beta   90.00
_cell.angle_gamma   90.00
#
_symmetry.space_group_name_H-M   'P 1'
#
loop_
_entity.id
_entity.type
_entity.pdbx_description
1 polymer ?
#
loop_
_entity_poly.entity_id
_entity_poly.type
_entity_poly.pdbx_seq_one_letter_code
_entity_poly.pdbx_strand_id
1 'polypeptide(L)'
;MARASQGADPELGVLRQAGQVFRYHRRCIPSGVRLKVDVAGETASLRALLYSAMQDREIAQQEAEQLLKELERVRRAAGAGASSSRAAEGSHSDLEDRLAVAVRRAEGAQTELAERERELRTATDRTSQLQRQVDTATGERDQLRIRAEAAELLVAETTRELAKLRVQGSSVDQMEMARLRTEVMVQQIRIDEIRGLVTTLGQ
;
A
#
# COMPACT_ATOMS: atom_id res chain seq x y z
N MET A 1 43.27 -56.16 -26.28
CA MET A 1 42.11 -55.91 -25.39
C MET A 1 42.18 -54.48 -24.92
N ALA A 2 41.28 -53.63 -25.40
CA ALA A 2 41.19 -52.21 -25.04
C ALA A 2 40.39 -52.05 -23.74
N ARG A 3 40.86 -51.20 -22.82
CA ARG A 3 40.00 -50.56 -21.81
C ARG A 3 40.23 -49.06 -21.84
N ALA A 4 39.14 -48.37 -22.12
CA ALA A 4 39.03 -46.95 -22.36
C ALA A 4 39.12 -46.14 -21.06
N SER A 5 39.66 -44.94 -21.24
CA SER A 5 39.76 -43.80 -20.34
C SER A 5 38.42 -43.41 -19.70
N GLN A 6 38.43 -43.22 -18.38
CA GLN A 6 37.44 -42.41 -17.66
C GLN A 6 37.68 -40.93 -17.99
N GLY A 7 36.95 -40.41 -18.97
CA GLY A 7 36.76 -38.97 -19.16
C GLY A 7 35.61 -38.53 -18.27
N ALA A 8 35.91 -37.85 -17.17
CA ALA A 8 34.90 -37.13 -16.40
C ALA A 8 34.47 -35.91 -17.21
N ASP A 9 33.22 -35.89 -17.68
CA ASP A 9 32.64 -34.77 -18.42
C ASP A 9 32.60 -33.50 -17.54
N PRO A 10 33.34 -32.43 -17.88
CA PRO A 10 33.33 -31.18 -17.12
C PRO A 10 31.99 -30.43 -17.22
N GLU A 11 31.15 -30.75 -18.22
CA GLU A 11 29.83 -30.12 -18.43
C GLU A 11 28.80 -30.50 -17.35
N LEU A 12 28.91 -31.71 -16.77
CA LEU A 12 28.00 -32.16 -15.70
C LEU A 12 28.29 -31.50 -14.35
N GLY A 13 29.52 -31.04 -14.12
CA GLY A 13 29.91 -30.32 -12.90
C GLY A 13 29.29 -28.92 -12.82
N VAL A 14 29.25 -28.20 -13.95
CA VAL A 14 28.73 -26.83 -14.03
C VAL A 14 27.21 -26.80 -13.91
N LEU A 15 26.51 -27.77 -14.51
CA LEU A 15 25.05 -27.92 -14.36
C LEU A 15 24.63 -28.23 -12.92
N ARG A 16 25.46 -28.97 -12.16
CA ARG A 16 25.21 -29.23 -10.74
C ARG A 16 25.38 -27.97 -9.87
N GLN A 17 26.32 -27.11 -10.24
CA GLN A 17 26.56 -25.84 -9.55
C GLN A 17 25.46 -24.82 -9.85
N ALA A 18 24.97 -24.77 -11.09
CA ALA A 18 23.74 -24.04 -11.44
C ALA A 18 22.53 -24.60 -10.67
N GLY A 19 22.38 -25.93 -10.64
CA GLY A 19 21.37 -26.71 -9.88
C GLY A 19 21.25 -26.36 -8.39
N GLN A 20 22.33 -25.95 -7.74
CA GLN A 20 22.36 -25.58 -6.32
C GLN A 20 21.99 -24.11 -6.09
N VAL A 21 22.25 -23.22 -7.06
CA VAL A 21 21.78 -21.83 -7.04
C VAL A 21 20.24 -21.78 -7.13
N PHE A 22 19.62 -22.72 -7.88
CA PHE A 22 18.15 -22.85 -8.00
C PHE A 22 17.40 -23.09 -6.69
N ARG A 23 18.04 -23.60 -5.63
CA ARG A 23 17.36 -23.88 -4.35
C ARG A 23 17.50 -22.75 -3.31
N TYR A 24 18.47 -21.86 -3.46
CA TYR A 24 18.70 -20.81 -2.45
C TYR A 24 17.89 -19.53 -2.69
N HIS A 25 17.45 -19.24 -3.92
CA HIS A 25 16.72 -18.01 -4.22
C HIS A 25 15.18 -18.12 -4.16
N ARG A 26 14.63 -19.33 -3.95
CA ARG A 26 13.17 -19.52 -3.75
C ARG A 26 12.66 -19.19 -2.34
N ARG A 27 13.53 -18.73 -1.42
CA ARG A 27 13.15 -18.45 -0.02
C ARG A 27 12.88 -16.98 0.31
N CYS A 28 12.96 -16.06 -0.65
CA CYS A 28 12.76 -14.63 -0.41
C CYS A 28 11.81 -13.96 -1.41
N ILE A 29 10.65 -14.56 -1.69
CA ILE A 29 9.55 -13.81 -2.33
C ILE A 29 8.54 -13.50 -1.21
N PRO A 30 8.52 -12.27 -0.67
CA PRO A 30 7.40 -11.86 0.16
C PRO A 30 6.16 -11.91 -0.73
N SER A 31 5.24 -12.78 -0.34
CA SER A 31 3.82 -12.84 -0.74
C SER A 31 3.35 -11.63 -1.56
N GLY A 32 3.00 -11.86 -2.82
CA GLY A 32 2.24 -10.93 -3.64
C GLY A 32 0.89 -10.66 -2.97
N VAL A 33 0.81 -9.52 -2.32
CA VAL A 33 -0.38 -9.08 -1.59
C VAL A 33 -1.28 -8.33 -2.58
N ARG A 34 -2.27 -9.04 -3.13
CA ARG A 34 -3.39 -8.40 -3.84
C ARG A 34 -4.27 -7.65 -2.85
N LEU A 35 -3.94 -6.40 -2.59
CA LEU A 35 -4.82 -5.48 -1.89
C LEU A 35 -5.67 -4.73 -2.92
N LYS A 36 -6.83 -5.30 -3.25
CA LYS A 36 -7.96 -4.49 -3.74
C LYS A 36 -8.56 -3.77 -2.53
N VAL A 37 -7.89 -2.72 -2.07
CA VAL A 37 -8.47 -1.83 -1.06
C VAL A 37 -8.78 -0.53 -1.78
N ASP A 38 -10.07 -0.19 -1.90
CA ASP A 38 -10.50 1.11 -2.37
C ASP A 38 -10.34 2.13 -1.23
N VAL A 39 -9.08 2.39 -0.87
CA VAL A 39 -8.74 3.28 0.24
C VAL A 39 -9.16 4.72 -0.06
N ALA A 40 -9.20 5.10 -1.35
CA ALA A 40 -9.68 6.40 -1.78
C ALA A 40 -11.19 6.55 -1.53
N GLY A 41 -11.98 5.53 -1.89
CA GLY A 41 -13.42 5.49 -1.58
C GLY A 41 -13.71 5.48 -0.08
N GLU A 42 -12.98 4.68 0.70
CA GLU A 42 -13.13 4.60 2.15
C GLU A 42 -12.76 5.93 2.85
N THR A 43 -11.64 6.56 2.48
CA THR A 43 -11.24 7.84 3.07
C THR A 43 -12.12 9.01 2.62
N ALA A 44 -12.72 8.96 1.42
CA ALA A 44 -13.71 9.94 0.98
C ALA A 44 -15.03 9.79 1.76
N SER A 45 -15.48 8.55 1.97
CA SER A 45 -16.67 8.23 2.78
C SER A 45 -16.50 8.68 4.24
N LEU A 46 -15.35 8.38 4.86
CA LEU A 46 -15.04 8.83 6.22
C LEU A 46 -14.97 10.35 6.33
N ARG A 47 -14.44 11.05 5.32
CA ARG A 47 -14.46 12.52 5.29
C ARG A 47 -15.88 13.08 5.22
N ALA A 48 -16.76 12.49 4.40
CA ALA A 48 -18.16 12.92 4.33
C ALA A 48 -18.89 12.73 5.67
N LEU A 49 -18.67 11.59 6.33
CA LEU A 49 -19.22 11.32 7.67
C LEU A 49 -18.69 12.32 8.71
N LEU A 50 -17.40 12.66 8.65
CA LEU A 50 -16.81 13.67 9.53
C LEU A 50 -17.47 15.05 9.36
N TYR A 51 -17.71 15.47 8.11
CA TYR A 51 -18.41 16.72 7.84
C TYR A 51 -19.82 16.74 8.41
N SER A 52 -20.58 15.65 8.25
CA SER A 52 -21.90 15.52 8.86
C SER A 52 -21.84 15.64 10.39
N ALA A 53 -20.92 14.92 11.03
CA ALA A 53 -20.77 14.94 12.49
C ALA A 53 -20.37 16.33 13.02
N MET A 54 -19.53 17.08 12.30
CA MET A 54 -19.21 18.46 12.66
C MET A 54 -20.44 19.37 12.58
N GLN A 55 -21.26 19.19 11.55
CA GLN A 55 -22.48 19.97 11.36
C GLN A 55 -23.52 19.65 12.45
N ASP A 56 -23.69 18.38 12.80
CA ASP A 56 -24.57 17.95 13.89
C ASP A 56 -24.13 18.53 15.24
N ARG A 57 -22.81 18.56 15.50
CA ARG A 57 -22.25 19.23 16.68
C ARG A 57 -22.55 20.72 16.70
N GLU A 58 -22.37 21.40 15.58
CA GLU A 58 -22.62 22.84 15.46
C GLU A 58 -24.10 23.17 15.72
N ILE A 59 -25.02 22.38 15.16
CA ILE A 59 -26.45 22.53 15.40
C ILE A 59 -26.78 22.36 16.89
N ALA A 60 -26.23 21.31 17.53
CA ALA A 60 -26.46 21.06 18.96
C ALA A 60 -25.90 22.20 19.85
N GLN A 61 -24.75 22.78 19.48
CA GLN A 61 -24.19 23.94 20.18
C GLN A 61 -25.05 25.19 20.02
N GLN A 62 -25.55 25.45 18.81
CA GLN A 62 -26.46 26.57 18.56
C GLN A 62 -27.78 26.42 19.34
N GLU A 63 -28.34 25.21 19.41
CA GLU A 63 -29.54 24.92 20.20
C GLU A 63 -29.30 25.22 21.69
N ALA A 64 -28.18 24.76 22.25
CA ALA A 64 -27.83 25.02 23.64
C ALA A 64 -27.65 26.54 23.92
N GLU A 65 -27.01 27.28 23.01
CA GLU A 65 -26.81 28.72 23.16
C GLU A 65 -28.15 29.50 23.10
N GLN A 66 -29.08 29.07 22.24
CA GLN A 66 -30.42 29.65 22.18
C GLN A 66 -31.20 29.41 23.47
N LEU A 67 -31.16 28.19 24.01
CA LEU A 67 -31.82 27.83 25.27
C LEU A 67 -31.23 28.61 26.46
N LEU A 68 -29.92 28.84 26.50
CA LEU A 68 -29.29 29.70 27.50
C LEU A 68 -29.81 31.14 27.43
N LYS A 69 -29.90 31.71 26.22
CA LYS A 69 -30.45 33.07 26.03
C LYS A 69 -31.93 33.16 26.44
N GLU A 70 -32.71 32.11 26.18
CA GLU A 70 -34.12 32.05 26.62
C GLU A 70 -34.24 31.94 28.14
N LEU A 71 -33.42 31.11 28.79
CA LEU A 71 -33.34 31.03 30.25
C LEU A 71 -32.99 32.37 30.88
N GLU A 72 -32.00 33.08 30.36
CA GLU A 72 -31.64 34.41 30.85
C GLU A 72 -32.78 35.43 30.69
N ARG A 73 -33.56 35.34 29.60
CA ARG A 73 -34.73 36.20 29.39
C ARG A 73 -35.82 35.90 30.40
N VAL A 74 -36.13 34.63 30.64
CA VAL A 74 -37.13 34.19 31.64
C VAL A 74 -36.68 34.60 33.05
N ARG A 75 -35.40 34.42 33.38
CA ARG A 75 -34.81 34.83 34.67
C ARG A 75 -34.90 36.34 34.88
N ARG A 76 -34.64 37.14 33.84
CA ARG A 76 -34.79 38.61 33.90
C ARG A 76 -36.25 39.04 34.05
N ALA A 77 -37.18 38.39 33.34
CA ALA A 77 -38.61 38.69 33.44
C ALA A 77 -39.16 38.35 34.84
N ALA A 78 -38.74 37.22 35.42
CA ALA A 78 -39.08 36.82 36.78
C ALA A 78 -38.50 37.77 37.84
N GLY A 79 -37.26 38.25 37.65
CA GLY A 79 -36.63 39.25 38.53
C GLY A 79 -37.23 40.66 38.41
N ALA A 80 -37.90 40.97 37.31
CA ALA A 80 -38.57 42.25 37.07
C ALA A 80 -40.02 42.31 37.57
N GLY A 81 -40.50 41.28 38.29
CA GLY A 81 -41.84 41.26 38.89
C GLY A 81 -43.00 41.05 37.90
N ALA A 82 -42.70 40.67 36.65
CA ALA A 82 -43.71 40.38 35.65
C ALA A 82 -44.15 38.90 35.75
N SER A 83 -45.40 38.70 36.18
CA SER A 83 -46.24 37.48 36.10
C SER A 83 -45.90 36.25 36.97
N SER A 84 -46.86 35.92 37.84
CA SER A 84 -47.19 34.61 38.45
C SER A 84 -46.02 33.63 38.68
N SER A 85 -45.46 33.63 39.90
CA SER A 85 -44.24 32.88 40.26
C SER A 85 -44.28 31.41 39.86
N ARG A 86 -45.41 30.71 39.99
CA ARG A 86 -45.52 29.28 39.62
C ARG A 86 -45.42 28.99 38.11
N ALA A 87 -45.95 29.88 37.26
CA ALA A 87 -45.88 29.69 35.81
C ALA A 87 -44.49 30.03 35.27
N ALA A 88 -43.85 31.05 35.84
CA ALA A 88 -42.46 31.40 35.54
C ALA A 88 -41.46 30.33 36.04
N GLU A 89 -41.70 29.74 37.22
CA GLU A 89 -40.92 28.63 37.76
C GLU A 89 -41.03 27.35 36.90
N GLY A 90 -42.24 27.00 36.44
CA GLY A 90 -42.45 25.87 35.53
C GLY A 90 -41.72 26.04 34.19
N SER A 91 -41.87 27.19 33.54
CA SER A 91 -41.16 27.50 32.29
C SER A 91 -39.64 27.56 32.44
N HIS A 92 -39.13 27.96 33.61
CA HIS A 92 -37.70 27.94 33.91
C HIS A 92 -37.18 26.50 34.02
N SER A 93 -37.88 25.64 34.79
CA SER A 93 -37.52 24.23 34.95
C SER A 93 -37.52 23.49 33.61
N ASP A 94 -38.53 23.71 32.77
CA ASP A 94 -38.62 23.07 31.45
C ASP A 94 -37.46 23.48 30.53
N LEU A 95 -37.04 24.75 30.58
CA LEU A 95 -35.91 25.25 29.80
C LEU A 95 -34.56 24.72 30.34
N GLU A 96 -34.42 24.55 31.65
CA GLU A 96 -33.24 23.90 32.26
C GLU A 96 -33.12 22.43 31.83
N ASP A 97 -34.23 21.69 31.82
CA ASP A 97 -34.26 20.31 31.35
C ASP A 97 -33.90 20.21 29.86
N ARG A 98 -34.45 21.10 29.03
CA ARG A 98 -34.10 21.18 27.60
C ARG A 98 -32.64 21.53 27.39
N LEU A 99 -32.10 22.46 28.17
CA LEU A 99 -30.68 22.82 28.11
C LEU A 99 -29.80 21.63 28.50
N ALA A 100 -30.15 20.91 29.58
CA ALA A 100 -29.41 19.72 30.01
C ALA A 100 -29.44 18.61 28.96
N VAL A 101 -30.51 18.48 28.18
CA VAL A 101 -30.57 17.56 27.03
C VAL A 101 -29.69 18.06 25.88
N ALA A 102 -29.76 19.34 25.52
CA ALA A 102 -28.96 19.93 24.45
C ALA A 102 -27.45 19.84 24.73
N VAL A 103 -27.03 20.11 25.96
CA VAL A 103 -25.63 19.98 26.38
C VAL A 103 -25.16 18.52 26.28
N ARG A 104 -25.92 17.55 26.78
CA ARG A 104 -25.57 16.12 26.66
C ARG A 104 -25.49 15.65 25.22
N ARG A 105 -26.36 16.16 24.34
CA ARG A 105 -26.29 15.89 22.89
C ARG A 105 -25.01 16.46 22.27
N ALA A 106 -24.65 17.71 22.62
CA ALA A 106 -23.42 18.33 22.13
C ALA A 106 -22.16 17.60 22.62
N GLU A 107 -22.16 17.14 23.88
CA GLU A 107 -21.08 16.31 24.44
C GLU A 107 -20.97 14.96 23.72
N GLY A 108 -22.11 14.29 23.46
CA GLY A 108 -22.16 13.05 22.69
C GLY A 108 -21.63 13.23 21.25
N ALA A 109 -22.09 14.25 20.54
CA ALA A 109 -21.62 14.58 19.20
C ALA A 109 -20.12 14.90 19.19
N GLN A 110 -19.60 15.54 20.25
CA GLN A 110 -18.17 15.79 20.40
C GLN A 110 -17.36 14.51 20.57
N THR A 111 -17.86 13.55 21.35
CA THR A 111 -17.19 12.25 21.49
C THR A 111 -17.19 11.46 20.18
N GLU A 112 -18.32 11.42 19.47
CA GLU A 112 -18.42 10.76 18.17
C GLU A 112 -17.48 11.39 17.14
N LEU A 113 -17.44 12.73 17.08
CA LEU A 113 -16.52 13.44 16.19
C LEU A 113 -15.05 13.08 16.48
N ALA A 114 -14.67 13.02 17.75
CA ALA A 114 -13.31 12.66 18.15
C ALA A 114 -12.95 11.21 17.76
N GLU A 115 -13.91 10.28 17.82
CA GLU A 115 -13.73 8.90 17.33
C GLU A 115 -13.58 8.85 15.81
N ARG A 116 -14.43 9.56 15.06
CA ARG A 116 -14.34 9.65 13.60
C ARG A 116 -13.03 10.28 13.11
N GLU A 117 -12.52 11.29 13.82
CA GLU A 117 -11.21 11.87 13.53
C GLU A 117 -10.08 10.84 13.70
N ARG A 118 -10.14 10.00 14.75
CA ARG A 118 -9.16 8.92 14.97
C ARG A 118 -9.24 7.85 13.88
N GLU A 119 -10.44 7.46 13.47
CA GLU A 119 -10.66 6.53 12.36
C GLU A 119 -10.05 7.07 11.06
N LEU A 120 -10.32 8.34 10.73
CA LEU A 120 -9.79 8.98 9.53
C LEU A 120 -8.26 9.08 9.54
N ARG A 121 -7.64 9.38 10.69
CA ARG A 121 -6.18 9.39 10.83
C ARG A 121 -5.61 7.99 10.58
N THR A 122 -6.18 6.98 11.21
CA THR A 122 -5.75 5.57 11.06
C THR A 122 -5.88 5.10 9.60
N ALA A 123 -6.99 5.43 8.95
CA ALA A 123 -7.20 5.12 7.55
C ALA A 123 -6.14 5.81 6.66
N THR A 124 -5.86 7.09 6.92
CA THR A 124 -4.86 7.87 6.19
C THR A 124 -3.46 7.30 6.34
N ASP A 125 -3.06 6.95 7.57
CA ASP A 125 -1.75 6.35 7.86
C ASP A 125 -1.59 5.01 7.12
N ARG A 126 -2.65 4.20 7.08
CA ARG A 126 -2.69 2.96 6.32
C ARG A 126 -2.55 3.20 4.82
N THR A 127 -3.22 4.22 4.26
CA THR A 127 -3.04 4.63 2.86
C THR A 127 -1.58 4.99 2.57
N SER A 128 -0.97 5.82 3.41
CA SER A 128 0.43 6.22 3.25
C SER A 128 1.40 5.06 3.39
N GLN A 129 1.10 4.07 4.22
CA GLN A 129 1.88 2.83 4.31
C GLN A 129 1.76 2.00 3.04
N LEU A 130 0.55 1.81 2.51
CA LEU A 130 0.32 1.06 1.27
C LEU A 130 0.97 1.74 0.08
N GLN A 131 0.90 3.07 -0.02
CA GLN A 131 1.56 3.80 -1.08
C GLN A 131 3.08 3.57 -1.06
N ARG A 132 3.72 3.63 0.12
CA ARG A 132 5.16 3.34 0.24
C ARG A 132 5.51 1.91 -0.19
N GLN A 133 4.65 0.94 0.09
CA GLN A 133 4.84 -0.44 -0.37
C GLN A 133 4.73 -0.55 -1.89
N VAL A 134 3.76 0.14 -2.50
CA VAL A 134 3.61 0.22 -3.96
C VAL A 134 4.82 0.88 -4.61
N ASP A 135 5.31 2.00 -4.06
CA ASP A 135 6.49 2.70 -4.58
C ASP A 135 7.74 1.81 -4.51
N THR A 136 7.89 1.07 -3.41
CA THR A 136 9.00 0.11 -3.23
C THR A 136 8.92 -1.02 -4.25
N ALA A 137 7.76 -1.67 -4.37
CA ALA A 137 7.56 -2.76 -5.33
C ALA A 137 7.74 -2.29 -6.79
N THR A 138 7.32 -1.07 -7.10
CA THR A 138 7.53 -0.44 -8.41
C THR A 138 9.02 -0.21 -8.68
N GLY A 139 9.76 0.30 -7.70
CA GLY A 139 11.20 0.48 -7.81
C GLY A 139 11.96 -0.85 -8.01
N GLU A 140 11.58 -1.90 -7.30
CA GLU A 140 12.14 -3.25 -7.47
C GLU A 140 11.86 -3.80 -8.88
N ARG A 141 10.62 -3.63 -9.36
CA ARG A 141 10.22 -4.03 -10.72
C ARG A 141 11.05 -3.31 -11.78
N ASP A 142 11.24 -2.00 -11.64
CA ASP A 142 11.99 -1.20 -12.62
C ASP A 142 13.48 -1.59 -12.63
N GLN A 143 14.06 -1.86 -11.46
CA GLN A 143 15.43 -2.40 -11.37
C GLN A 143 15.56 -3.78 -12.05
N LEU A 144 14.60 -4.67 -11.84
CA LEU A 144 14.58 -5.97 -12.50
C LEU A 144 14.46 -5.82 -14.02
N ARG A 145 13.61 -4.91 -14.49
CA ARG A 145 13.48 -4.62 -15.92
C ARG A 145 14.80 -4.14 -16.54
N ILE A 146 15.49 -3.19 -15.91
CA ILE A 146 16.81 -2.72 -16.37
C ILE A 146 17.81 -3.88 -16.42
N ARG A 147 17.80 -4.79 -15.43
CA ARG A 147 18.68 -5.97 -15.42
C ARG A 147 18.37 -6.94 -16.56
N ALA A 148 17.09 -7.14 -16.89
CA ALA A 148 16.70 -7.94 -18.05
C ALA A 148 17.21 -7.31 -19.36
N GLU A 149 16.99 -6.01 -19.55
CA GLU A 149 17.45 -5.28 -20.73
C GLU A 149 18.99 -5.38 -20.90
N ALA A 150 19.75 -5.26 -19.80
CA ALA A 150 21.20 -5.42 -19.82
C ALA A 150 21.63 -6.86 -20.19
N ALA A 151 20.96 -7.88 -19.64
CA ALA A 151 21.23 -9.27 -19.97
C ALA A 151 20.88 -9.60 -21.44
N GLU A 152 19.80 -9.02 -21.98
CA GLU A 152 19.40 -9.15 -23.38
C GLU A 152 20.47 -8.56 -24.33
N LEU A 153 21.05 -7.43 -23.96
CA LEU A 153 22.17 -6.84 -24.71
C LEU A 153 23.39 -7.76 -24.75
N LEU A 154 23.75 -8.37 -23.61
CA LEU A 154 24.86 -9.34 -23.53
C LEU A 154 24.60 -10.57 -24.39
N VAL A 155 23.36 -11.11 -24.38
CA VAL A 155 22.97 -12.21 -25.26
C VAL A 155 23.12 -11.82 -26.73
N ALA A 156 22.66 -10.61 -27.10
CA ALA A 156 22.76 -10.14 -28.47
C ALA A 156 24.22 -9.98 -28.93
N GLU A 157 25.09 -9.47 -28.06
CA GLU A 157 26.52 -9.30 -28.34
C GLU A 157 27.24 -10.65 -28.50
N THR A 158 27.10 -11.54 -27.53
CA THR A 158 27.69 -12.89 -27.56
C THR A 158 27.17 -13.72 -28.75
N THR A 159 25.90 -13.54 -29.13
CA THR A 159 25.35 -14.19 -30.34
C THR A 159 25.99 -13.67 -31.63
N ARG A 160 26.33 -12.37 -31.72
CA ARG A 160 27.07 -11.81 -32.87
C ARG A 160 28.50 -12.33 -32.92
N GLU A 161 29.17 -12.49 -31.77
CA GLU A 161 30.51 -13.08 -31.71
C GLU A 161 30.52 -14.54 -32.15
N LEU A 162 29.54 -15.33 -31.68
CA LEU A 162 29.31 -16.70 -32.17
C LEU A 162 29.13 -16.75 -33.69
N ALA A 163 28.38 -15.80 -34.26
CA ALA A 163 28.18 -15.74 -35.70
C ALA A 163 29.49 -15.45 -36.46
N LYS A 164 30.38 -14.60 -35.92
CA LYS A 164 31.70 -14.32 -36.51
C LYS A 164 32.62 -15.54 -36.46
N LEU A 165 32.72 -16.20 -35.29
CA LEU A 165 33.58 -17.38 -35.12
C LEU A 165 33.13 -18.56 -35.98
N ARG A 166 31.82 -18.71 -36.19
CA ARG A 166 31.27 -19.74 -37.09
C ARG A 166 31.76 -19.60 -38.54
N VAL A 167 32.11 -18.38 -38.97
CA VAL A 167 32.62 -18.09 -40.31
C VAL A 167 34.13 -18.37 -40.43
N GLN A 168 34.89 -18.34 -39.32
CA GLN A 168 36.36 -18.39 -39.30
C GLN A 168 36.96 -19.81 -39.21
N GLY A 169 36.24 -20.79 -38.65
CA GLY A 169 36.46 -22.22 -38.91
C GLY A 169 37.71 -22.88 -38.31
N SER A 170 38.36 -22.32 -37.29
CA SER A 170 39.53 -22.91 -36.61
C SER A 170 39.16 -23.82 -35.42
N SER A 171 40.07 -24.70 -34.95
CA SER A 171 39.80 -25.53 -33.76
C SER A 171 39.82 -24.75 -32.45
N VAL A 172 40.56 -23.63 -32.40
CA VAL A 172 40.49 -22.66 -31.29
C VAL A 172 39.10 -22.00 -31.28
N ASP A 173 38.54 -21.73 -32.47
CA ASP A 173 37.19 -21.17 -32.62
C ASP A 173 36.10 -22.15 -32.16
N GLN A 174 36.34 -23.47 -32.20
CA GLN A 174 35.36 -24.46 -31.71
C GLN A 174 35.21 -24.46 -30.19
N MET A 175 36.32 -24.36 -29.44
CA MET A 175 36.27 -24.24 -27.97
C MET A 175 35.66 -22.91 -27.54
N GLU A 176 36.00 -21.83 -28.25
CA GLU A 176 35.46 -20.49 -27.97
C GLU A 176 33.96 -20.41 -28.30
N MET A 177 33.52 -21.06 -29.40
CA MET A 177 32.09 -21.22 -29.70
C MET A 177 31.34 -22.03 -28.64
N ALA A 178 31.93 -23.10 -28.09
CA ALA A 178 31.30 -23.87 -27.03
C ALA A 178 31.10 -23.00 -25.77
N ARG A 179 32.13 -22.26 -25.36
CA ARG A 179 32.05 -21.33 -24.23
C ARG A 179 30.97 -20.26 -24.43
N LEU A 180 30.97 -19.57 -25.57
CA LEU A 180 30.00 -18.51 -25.84
C LEU A 180 28.56 -19.05 -25.95
N ARG A 181 28.35 -20.27 -26.44
CA ARG A 181 27.02 -20.93 -26.42
C ARG A 181 26.53 -21.18 -25.00
N THR A 182 27.40 -21.66 -24.12
CA THR A 182 27.07 -21.82 -22.69
C THR A 182 26.73 -20.48 -22.06
N GLU A 183 27.48 -19.43 -22.39
CA GLU A 183 27.23 -18.07 -21.88
C GLU A 183 25.88 -17.52 -22.33
N VAL A 184 25.54 -17.64 -23.62
CA VAL A 184 24.20 -17.30 -24.14
C VAL A 184 23.11 -18.06 -23.41
N MET A 185 23.27 -19.37 -23.21
CA MET A 185 22.28 -20.20 -22.51
C MET A 185 22.07 -19.75 -21.06
N VAL A 186 23.15 -19.47 -20.33
CA VAL A 186 23.08 -19.00 -18.93
C VAL A 186 22.39 -17.64 -18.84
N GLN A 187 22.72 -16.71 -19.74
CA GLN A 187 22.07 -15.39 -19.76
C GLN A 187 20.59 -15.50 -20.14
N GLN A 188 20.21 -16.40 -21.06
CA GLN A 188 18.82 -16.63 -21.41
C GLN A 188 18.00 -17.15 -20.23
N ILE A 189 18.53 -18.11 -19.46
CA ILE A 189 17.90 -18.58 -18.22
C ILE A 189 17.70 -17.41 -17.23
N ARG A 190 18.71 -16.55 -17.09
CA ARG A 190 18.65 -15.39 -16.19
C ARG A 190 17.59 -14.36 -16.63
N ILE A 191 17.44 -14.13 -17.93
CA ILE A 191 16.40 -13.26 -18.49
C ILE A 191 15.01 -13.83 -18.18
N ASP A 192 14.82 -15.14 -18.39
CA ASP A 192 13.53 -15.79 -18.14
C ASP A 192 13.15 -15.76 -16.65
N GLU A 193 14.12 -15.93 -15.75
CA GLU A 193 13.94 -15.75 -14.31
C GLU A 193 13.53 -14.32 -13.94
N ILE A 194 14.24 -13.32 -14.45
CA ILE A 194 13.93 -11.90 -14.20
C ILE A 194 12.54 -11.55 -14.73
N ARG A 195 12.19 -12.02 -15.95
CA ARG A 195 10.86 -11.82 -16.52
C ARG A 195 9.79 -12.44 -15.64
N GLY A 196 10.00 -13.66 -15.15
CA GLY A 196 9.10 -14.32 -14.20
C GLY A 196 8.89 -13.52 -12.90
N LEU A 197 9.96 -12.94 -12.35
CA LEU A 197 9.88 -12.09 -11.16
C LEU A 197 9.09 -10.80 -11.44
N VAL A 198 9.32 -10.15 -12.58
CA VAL A 198 8.60 -8.94 -13.01
C VAL A 198 7.09 -9.22 -13.17
N THR A 199 6.70 -10.37 -13.74
CA THR A 199 5.28 -10.74 -13.84
C THR A 199 4.66 -10.98 -12.47
N THR A 200 5.38 -11.56 -11.52
CA THR A 200 4.87 -11.78 -10.15
C THR A 200 4.72 -10.50 -9.35
N LEU A 201 5.56 -9.50 -9.59
CA LEU A 201 5.47 -8.18 -8.93
C LEU A 201 4.39 -7.28 -9.55
N GLY A 202 3.90 -7.60 -10.76
CA GLY A 202 2.87 -6.83 -11.47
C GLY A 202 1.42 -7.31 -11.28
N GLN A 203 1.17 -8.35 -10.48
CA GLN A 203 -0.16 -8.97 -10.24
C GLN A 203 -0.66 -8.80 -8.81
#